data_AF-N9RB13-F1
#
_entry.id   AF-N9RB13-F1
#
_cell.length_a   1.000
_cell.length_b   1.000
_cell.length_c   1.000
_cell.angle_alpha   90.00
_cell.angle_beta   90.00
_cell.angle_gamma   90.00
#
_symmetry.space_group_name_H-M   'P 1'
#
loop_
_entity.id
_entity.type
_entity.pdbx_description
1 polymer ?
#
loop_
_entity_poly.entity_id
_entity_poly.type
_entity_poly.pdbx_seq_one_letter_code
_entity_poly.pdbx_strand_id
1 'polypeptide(L)'
;MILIIAVLAIALFIACVWMYVLSQDLKASQKMAENYQQRWFDELDVSNELRSQKFDEWERANTAVEQIIMLKQSFRDLVDQQNDDLGFGTHVQWRSTKKPTSQTYRLHFDIEPNGQRILEELTVRFKRSVYTESERETCRRIGRAEVVDFILNRINTANDPRYSEQLEIMEQENHV
;
A
#
# COMPACT_ATOMS: atom_id res chain seq x y z
N MET A 1 -51.71 -68.58 -55.41
CA MET A 1 -50.37 -68.03 -55.75
C MET A 1 -50.36 -66.50 -55.77
N ILE A 2 -51.28 -65.84 -56.50
CA ILE A 2 -51.34 -64.36 -56.60
C ILE A 2 -51.51 -63.66 -55.23
N LEU A 3 -52.39 -64.17 -54.35
CA LEU A 3 -52.60 -63.59 -53.01
C LEU A 3 -51.36 -63.68 -52.10
N ILE A 4 -50.61 -64.78 -52.17
CA ILE A 4 -49.39 -64.98 -51.36
C ILE A 4 -48.31 -63.99 -51.82
N ILE A 5 -48.17 -63.79 -53.13
CA ILE A 5 -47.24 -62.82 -53.71
C ILE A 5 -47.62 -61.40 -53.28
N ALA A 6 -48.91 -61.05 -53.25
CA ALA A 6 -49.38 -59.74 -52.82
C ALA A 6 -49.06 -59.46 -51.33
N VAL A 7 -49.25 -60.43 -50.44
CA VAL A 7 -48.94 -60.28 -49.01
C VAL A 7 -47.43 -60.12 -48.78
N LEU A 8 -46.61 -60.89 -49.50
CA LEU A 8 -45.15 -60.76 -49.43
C LEU A 8 -44.67 -59.40 -49.94
N ALA A 9 -45.26 -58.88 -51.01
CA ALA A 9 -44.93 -57.55 -51.53
C ALA A 9 -45.24 -56.43 -50.52
N ILE A 10 -46.38 -56.52 -49.83
CA ILE A 10 -46.77 -55.55 -48.80
C ILE A 10 -45.82 -55.62 -47.59
N ALA A 11 -45.47 -56.83 -47.13
CA ALA A 11 -44.54 -57.02 -46.02
C ALA A 11 -43.13 -56.46 -46.34
N LEU A 12 -42.65 -56.68 -47.57
CA LEU A 12 -41.37 -56.14 -48.03
C LEU A 12 -41.40 -54.61 -48.09
N PHE A 13 -42.51 -54.02 -48.55
CA PHE A 13 -42.69 -52.58 -48.58
C PHE A 13 -42.65 -51.95 -47.17
N ILE A 14 -43.33 -52.57 -46.20
CA ILE A 14 -43.30 -52.13 -44.79
C ILE A 14 -41.87 -52.21 -44.24
N ALA A 15 -41.14 -53.29 -44.52
CA ALA A 15 -39.75 -53.45 -44.09
C ALA A 15 -38.82 -52.39 -44.71
N CYS A 16 -39.01 -52.05 -45.99
CA CYS A 16 -38.26 -50.98 -46.65
C CYS A 16 -38.53 -49.61 -46.05
N VAL A 17 -39.79 -49.29 -45.72
CA VAL A 17 -40.16 -48.01 -45.07
C VAL A 17 -39.54 -47.93 -43.67
N TRP A 18 -39.59 -49.02 -42.90
CA TRP A 18 -38.96 -49.07 -41.57
C TRP A 18 -37.45 -48.88 -41.63
N MET A 19 -36.78 -49.54 -42.58
CA MET A 19 -35.34 -49.40 -42.79
C MET A 19 -34.97 -47.97 -43.21
N TYR A 20 -35.80 -47.32 -44.03
CA TYR A 20 -35.60 -45.93 -44.43
C TYR A 20 -35.72 -44.97 -43.25
N VAL A 21 -36.76 -45.10 -42.41
CA VAL A 21 -36.93 -44.28 -41.19
C VAL A 21 -35.76 -44.48 -40.23
N LEU A 22 -35.38 -45.74 -39.95
CA LEU A 22 -34.24 -46.05 -39.09
C LEU A 22 -32.93 -45.44 -39.63
N SER A 23 -32.75 -45.44 -40.95
CA SER A 23 -31.57 -44.84 -41.59
C SER A 23 -31.53 -43.31 -41.47
N GLN A 24 -32.69 -42.65 -41.45
CA GLN A 24 -32.76 -41.20 -41.22
C GLN A 24 -32.46 -40.87 -39.75
N ASP A 25 -33.03 -41.63 -38.81
CA ASP A 25 -32.78 -41.44 -37.38
C ASP A 25 -31.31 -41.68 -37.01
N LEU A 26 -30.67 -42.69 -37.59
CA LEU A 26 -29.23 -42.94 -37.41
C LEU A 26 -28.37 -41.79 -37.97
N LYS A 27 -28.76 -41.20 -39.11
CA LYS A 27 -28.06 -40.02 -39.65
C LYS A 27 -28.27 -38.79 -38.79
N ALA A 28 -29.47 -38.61 -38.22
CA ALA A 28 -29.77 -37.51 -37.31
C ALA A 28 -28.98 -37.63 -36.00
N SER A 29 -28.89 -38.85 -35.44
CA SER A 29 -28.11 -39.11 -34.22
C SER A 29 -26.60 -38.96 -34.43
N GLN A 30 -26.07 -39.40 -35.59
CA GLN A 30 -24.67 -39.16 -35.96
C GLN A 30 -24.34 -37.67 -36.05
N LYS A 31 -25.15 -36.88 -36.76
CA LYS A 31 -24.95 -35.42 -36.85
C LYS A 31 -25.02 -34.75 -35.47
N MET A 32 -25.93 -35.21 -34.62
CA MET A 32 -26.04 -34.69 -33.25
C MET A 32 -24.78 -35.03 -32.43
N ALA A 33 -24.26 -36.25 -32.55
CA ALA A 33 -23.02 -36.67 -31.89
C ALA A 33 -21.80 -35.85 -32.37
N GLU A 34 -21.67 -35.62 -33.67
CA GLU A 34 -20.61 -34.78 -34.24
C GLU A 34 -20.69 -33.33 -33.72
N ASN A 35 -21.90 -32.74 -33.66
CA ASN A 35 -22.09 -31.40 -33.11
C ASN A 35 -21.71 -31.32 -31.62
N TYR A 36 -22.06 -32.33 -30.82
CA TYR A 36 -21.66 -32.38 -29.41
C TYR A 36 -20.15 -32.54 -29.25
N GLN A 37 -19.54 -33.40 -30.07
CA GLN A 37 -18.10 -33.61 -30.07
C GLN A 37 -17.36 -32.32 -30.44
N GLN A 38 -17.83 -31.60 -31.46
CA GLN A 38 -17.22 -30.34 -31.87
C GLN A 38 -17.33 -29.26 -30.77
N ARG A 39 -18.52 -29.09 -30.17
CA ARG A 39 -18.71 -28.17 -29.04
C ARG A 39 -17.80 -28.50 -27.86
N TRP A 40 -17.63 -29.79 -27.57
CA TRP A 40 -16.75 -30.24 -26.50
C TRP A 40 -15.29 -29.87 -26.78
N PHE A 41 -14.81 -30.02 -28.02
CA PHE A 41 -13.48 -29.57 -28.40
C PHE A 41 -13.33 -28.05 -28.34
N ASP A 42 -14.32 -27.30 -28.83
CA ASP A 42 -14.32 -25.83 -28.77
C ASP A 42 -14.24 -25.34 -27.31
N GLU A 43 -15.02 -25.95 -26.40
CA GLU A 43 -14.96 -25.66 -24.97
C GLU A 43 -13.60 -26.01 -24.35
N LEU A 44 -12.99 -27.11 -24.79
CA LEU A 44 -11.67 -27.53 -24.32
C LEU A 44 -10.58 -26.54 -24.72
N ASP A 45 -10.63 -26.06 -25.97
CA ASP A 45 -9.67 -25.10 -26.50
C ASP A 45 -9.78 -23.77 -25.76
N VAL A 46 -10.99 -23.27 -25.56
CA VAL A 46 -11.23 -22.04 -24.76
C VAL A 46 -10.74 -22.22 -23.32
N SER A 47 -11.01 -23.37 -22.69
CA SER A 47 -10.53 -23.63 -21.33
C SER A 47 -9.01 -23.71 -21.25
N ASN A 48 -8.35 -24.29 -22.25
CA ASN A 48 -6.90 -24.38 -22.31
C ASN A 48 -6.27 -23.00 -22.52
N GLU A 49 -6.84 -22.18 -23.41
CA GLU A 49 -6.38 -20.82 -23.66
C GLU A 49 -6.50 -19.95 -22.39
N LEU A 50 -7.66 -19.96 -21.73
CA LEU A 50 -7.87 -19.24 -20.47
C LEU A 50 -6.90 -19.69 -19.37
N ARG A 51 -6.57 -20.99 -19.33
CA ARG A 51 -5.60 -21.53 -18.38
C ARG A 51 -4.18 -21.05 -18.69
N SER A 52 -3.81 -20.97 -19.97
CA SER A 52 -2.52 -20.44 -20.40
C SER A 52 -2.39 -18.97 -20.02
N GLN A 53 -3.39 -18.15 -20.34
CA GLN A 53 -3.39 -16.72 -20.01
C GLN A 53 -3.27 -16.48 -18.50
N LYS A 54 -4.00 -17.26 -17.69
CA LYS A 54 -3.88 -17.20 -16.22
C LYS A 54 -2.50 -17.61 -15.71
N PHE A 55 -1.85 -18.58 -16.36
CA PHE A 55 -0.51 -19.00 -15.99
C PHE A 55 0.49 -17.86 -16.23
N ASP A 56 0.41 -17.18 -17.37
CA ASP A 56 1.29 -16.05 -17.70
C ASP A 56 1.10 -14.85 -16.76
N GLU A 57 -0.13 -14.56 -16.35
CA GLU A 57 -0.41 -13.54 -15.32
C GLU A 57 0.17 -13.92 -13.97
N TRP A 58 0.03 -15.19 -13.58
CA TRP A 58 0.54 -15.70 -12.32
C TRP A 58 2.08 -15.66 -12.28
N GLU A 59 2.75 -16.00 -13.37
CA GLU A 59 4.22 -15.96 -13.47
C GLU A 59 4.75 -14.52 -13.38
N ARG A 60 4.08 -13.56 -14.03
CA ARG A 60 4.37 -12.13 -13.89
C ARG A 60 4.18 -11.62 -12.46
N ALA A 61 3.14 -12.08 -11.77
CA ALA A 61 2.92 -11.73 -10.37
C ALA A 61 3.99 -12.33 -9.45
N ASN A 62 4.36 -13.59 -9.68
CA ASN A 62 5.36 -14.28 -8.86
C ASN A 62 6.75 -13.64 -9.00
N THR A 63 7.17 -13.34 -10.23
CA THR A 63 8.44 -12.62 -10.49
C THR A 63 8.47 -11.23 -9.84
N ALA A 64 7.37 -10.49 -9.86
CA ALA A 64 7.27 -9.21 -9.15
C ALA A 64 7.38 -9.37 -7.62
N VAL A 65 6.77 -10.41 -7.04
CA VAL A 65 6.89 -10.72 -5.61
C VAL A 65 8.33 -11.07 -5.24
N GLU A 66 9.01 -11.88 -6.03
CA GLU A 66 10.43 -12.23 -5.82
C GLU A 66 11.32 -10.97 -5.85
N GLN A 67 11.11 -10.07 -6.80
CA GLN A 67 11.81 -8.78 -6.85
C GLN A 67 11.56 -7.94 -5.61
N ILE A 68 10.32 -7.86 -5.12
CA ILE A 68 9.97 -7.14 -3.89
C ILE A 68 10.68 -7.75 -2.68
N ILE A 69 10.77 -9.08 -2.59
CA ILE A 69 11.47 -9.78 -1.50
C ILE A 69 12.96 -9.44 -1.52
N MET A 70 13.59 -9.52 -2.69
CA MET A 70 15.00 -9.17 -2.88
C MET A 70 15.27 -7.70 -2.50
N LEU A 71 14.40 -6.78 -2.93
CA LEU A 71 14.52 -5.37 -2.60
C LEU A 71 14.35 -5.12 -1.10
N LYS A 72 13.39 -5.78 -0.44
CA LYS A 72 13.20 -5.68 1.01
C LYS A 72 14.39 -6.25 1.79
N GLN A 73 15.10 -7.23 1.24
CA GLN A 73 16.30 -7.77 1.84
C GLN A 73 17.46 -6.79 1.69
N SER A 74 17.69 -6.25 0.48
CA SER A 74 18.75 -5.26 0.27
C SER A 74 18.54 -3.98 1.09
N PHE A 75 17.29 -3.51 1.26
CA PHE A 75 16.99 -2.40 2.17
C PHE A 75 17.34 -2.71 3.63
N ARG A 76 17.08 -3.94 4.09
CA ARG A 76 17.45 -4.36 5.46
C ARG A 76 18.96 -4.39 5.62
N ASP A 77 19.67 -4.99 4.67
CA ASP A 77 21.13 -5.07 4.68
C ASP A 77 21.77 -3.67 4.65
N LEU A 78 21.21 -2.72 3.90
CA LEU A 78 21.66 -1.32 3.88
C LEU A 78 21.41 -0.59 5.21
N VAL A 79 20.26 -0.83 5.84
CA VAL A 79 19.95 -0.27 7.17
C VAL A 79 20.92 -0.83 8.21
N ASP A 80 21.20 -2.13 8.15
CA ASP A 80 22.13 -2.79 9.08
C ASP A 80 23.58 -2.29 8.85
N GLN A 81 24.03 -2.16 7.60
CA GLN A 81 25.32 -1.53 7.28
C GLN A 81 25.40 -0.08 7.76
N GLN A 82 24.34 0.70 7.57
CA GLN A 82 24.30 2.08 8.06
C GLN A 82 24.38 2.14 9.60
N ASN A 83 23.75 1.20 10.30
CA ASN A 83 23.82 1.11 11.76
C ASN A 83 25.21 0.70 12.24
N ASP A 84 25.89 -0.20 11.52
CA ASP A 84 27.23 -0.66 11.84
C ASP A 84 28.31 0.42 11.59
N ASP A 85 28.20 1.18 10.49
CA ASP A 85 29.12 2.28 10.15
C ASP A 85 29.01 3.47 11.11
N LEU A 86 27.85 3.67 11.75
CA LEU A 86 27.59 4.79 12.65
C LEU A 86 27.98 4.54 14.11
N GLY A 87 28.31 3.30 14.49
CA GLY A 87 28.80 2.92 15.81
C GLY A 87 27.80 3.17 16.97
N PHE A 88 27.29 2.08 17.57
CA PHE A 88 26.53 2.03 18.83
C PHE A 88 25.80 3.32 19.26
N GLY A 89 24.59 3.51 18.72
CA GLY A 89 23.62 4.46 19.26
C GLY A 89 22.66 4.98 18.19
N THR A 90 21.39 5.14 18.53
CA THR A 90 20.41 5.82 17.66
C THR A 90 20.82 7.29 17.54
N HIS A 91 21.61 7.62 16.53
CA HIS A 91 22.01 9.01 16.29
C HIS A 91 20.81 9.83 15.79
N VAL A 92 20.68 11.07 16.25
CA VAL A 92 19.59 11.95 15.81
C VAL A 92 19.82 12.28 14.34
N GLN A 93 18.95 11.77 13.46
CA GLN A 93 18.96 12.11 12.04
C GLN A 93 18.38 13.51 11.85
N TRP A 94 19.24 14.49 11.57
CA TRP A 94 18.82 15.84 11.21
C TRP A 94 18.12 15.81 9.84
N ARG A 95 16.80 15.98 9.84
CA ARG A 95 16.03 16.17 8.59
C ARG A 95 15.84 17.66 8.37
N SER A 96 16.10 18.11 7.15
CA SER A 96 15.74 19.46 6.71
C SER A 96 14.22 19.58 6.74
N THR A 97 13.69 20.23 7.76
CA THR A 97 12.26 20.48 7.96
C THR A 97 12.00 21.97 7.95
N LYS A 98 10.76 22.37 7.65
CA LYS A 98 10.35 23.78 7.75
C LYS A 98 10.62 24.30 9.15
N LYS A 99 10.92 25.60 9.27
CA LYS A 99 11.14 26.24 10.57
C LYS A 99 9.91 26.03 11.46
N PRO A 100 10.09 25.72 12.75
CA PRO A 100 8.96 25.48 13.65
C PRO A 100 8.16 26.78 13.88
N THR A 101 6.84 26.68 13.81
CA THR A 101 5.90 27.78 14.13
C THR A 101 5.68 27.89 15.63
N SER A 102 5.18 29.03 16.11
CA SER A 102 4.81 29.20 17.52
C SER A 102 3.76 28.17 17.96
N GLN A 103 2.82 27.82 17.06
CA GLN A 103 1.86 26.74 17.26
C GLN A 103 2.52 25.37 17.47
N THR A 104 3.61 25.08 16.74
CA THR A 104 4.38 23.84 16.89
C THR A 104 4.96 23.73 18.30
N TYR A 105 5.48 24.83 18.85
CA TYR A 105 5.98 24.86 20.23
C TYR A 105 4.86 24.60 21.25
N ARG A 106 3.69 25.23 21.09
CA ARG A 106 2.53 24.98 21.96
C ARG A 106 2.09 23.52 21.93
N LEU A 107 1.99 22.92 20.73
CA LEU A 107 1.57 21.52 20.60
C LEU A 107 2.51 20.57 21.36
N HIS A 108 3.82 20.77 21.25
CA HIS A 108 4.79 19.87 21.86
C HIS A 108 5.10 20.19 23.33
N PHE A 109 5.07 21.45 23.77
CA PHE A 109 5.49 21.82 25.13
C PHE A 109 4.34 22.17 26.08
N ASP A 110 3.17 22.56 25.58
CA ASP A 110 2.00 22.93 26.38
C ASP A 110 0.94 21.81 26.39
N ILE A 111 0.69 21.19 25.23
CA ILE A 111 -0.34 20.15 25.08
C ILE A 111 0.22 18.75 25.41
N GLU A 112 1.43 18.43 24.97
CA GLU A 112 2.02 17.11 25.18
C GLU A 112 2.62 16.96 26.60
N PRO A 113 2.19 15.95 27.40
CA PRO A 113 2.67 15.80 28.78
C PRO A 113 4.18 15.59 28.91
N ASN A 114 4.80 14.93 27.92
CA ASN A 114 6.25 14.69 27.92
C ASN A 114 7.03 15.97 27.66
N GLY A 115 6.55 16.84 26.78
CA GLY A 115 7.20 18.13 26.54
C GLY A 115 7.09 19.08 27.72
N GLN A 116 5.97 19.05 28.45
CA GLN A 116 5.85 19.82 29.69
C GLN A 116 6.89 19.38 30.74
N ARG A 117 7.12 18.07 30.90
CA ARG A 117 8.17 17.52 31.78
C ARG A 117 9.58 17.98 31.36
N ILE A 118 9.84 17.98 30.04
CA ILE A 118 11.11 18.47 29.50
C ILE A 118 11.26 19.97 29.79
N LEU A 119 10.21 20.77 29.57
CA LEU A 119 10.23 22.21 29.82
C LEU A 119 10.45 22.54 31.31
N GLU A 120 9.84 21.78 32.21
CA GLU A 120 10.08 21.87 33.66
C GLU A 120 11.54 21.57 34.00
N GLU A 121 12.10 20.49 33.45
CA GLU A 121 13.51 20.15 33.67
C GLU A 121 14.44 21.25 33.15
N LEU A 122 14.20 21.75 31.92
CA LEU A 122 14.98 22.83 31.32
C LEU A 122 14.91 24.11 32.17
N THR A 123 13.73 24.44 32.68
CA THR A 123 13.53 25.59 33.56
C THR A 123 14.32 25.43 34.86
N VAL A 124 14.22 24.27 35.52
CA VAL A 124 14.97 23.99 36.75
C VAL A 124 16.49 23.98 36.52
N ARG A 125 16.95 23.54 35.36
CA ARG A 125 18.37 23.43 35.03
C ARG A 125 18.99 24.76 34.63
N PHE A 126 18.28 25.57 33.84
CA PHE A 126 18.85 26.74 33.18
C PHE A 126 18.38 28.09 33.72
N LYS A 127 17.23 28.17 34.39
CA LYS A 127 16.73 29.41 35.01
C LYS A 127 17.09 29.58 36.49
N ARG A 128 18.14 28.89 36.96
CA ARG A 128 18.68 29.09 38.32
C ARG A 128 19.26 30.50 38.48
N SER A 129 19.61 30.87 39.72
CA SER A 129 20.18 32.19 40.04
C SER A 129 21.26 32.60 39.03
N VAL A 130 20.90 33.66 38.30
CA VAL A 130 21.66 34.17 37.17
C VAL A 130 22.94 34.86 37.65
N TYR A 131 22.84 35.57 38.77
CA TYR A 131 23.92 36.35 39.35
C TYR A 131 24.89 35.49 40.14
N THR A 132 26.17 35.64 39.81
CA THR A 132 27.29 35.02 40.50
C THR A 132 28.37 36.05 40.77
N GLU A 133 29.39 35.69 41.56
CA GLU A 133 30.55 36.54 41.83
C GLU A 133 31.36 36.90 40.57
N SER A 134 31.21 36.14 39.48
CA SER A 134 31.87 36.42 38.20
C SER A 134 30.89 36.94 37.15
N GLU A 135 31.20 38.08 36.55
CA GLU A 135 30.41 38.64 35.43
C GLU A 135 30.35 37.68 34.24
N ARG A 136 31.45 36.98 33.93
CA ARG A 136 31.50 36.05 32.81
C ARG A 136 30.57 34.86 32.99
N GLU A 137 30.51 34.31 34.20
CA GLU A 137 29.61 33.21 34.51
C GLU A 137 28.15 33.67 34.56
N THR A 138 27.91 34.91 35.00
CA THR A 138 26.60 35.57 34.95
C THR A 138 26.10 35.68 33.51
N CYS A 139 26.91 36.23 32.58
CA CYS A 139 26.57 36.30 31.15
C CYS A 139 26.30 34.93 30.55
N ARG A 140 27.08 33.90 30.92
CA ARG A 140 26.89 32.53 30.45
C ARG A 140 25.54 31.94 30.93
N ARG A 141 25.14 32.24 32.17
CA ARG A 141 23.85 31.80 32.73
C ARG A 141 22.68 32.53 32.09
N ILE A 142 22.82 33.82 31.80
CA ILE A 142 21.81 34.61 31.06
C ILE A 142 21.54 33.96 29.70
N GLY A 143 22.58 33.70 28.90
CA GLY A 143 22.40 33.12 27.56
C GLY A 143 21.78 31.72 27.57
N ARG A 144 21.98 30.94 28.65
CA ARG A 144 21.31 29.64 28.82
C ARG A 144 19.84 29.79 29.19
N ALA A 145 19.52 30.75 30.05
CA ALA A 145 18.14 31.05 30.45
C ALA A 145 17.32 31.60 29.26
N GLU A 146 17.96 32.37 28.37
CA GLU A 146 17.36 32.95 27.17
C GLU A 146 16.72 31.89 26.25
N VAL A 147 17.31 30.70 26.14
CA VAL A 147 16.74 29.60 25.34
C VAL A 147 15.38 29.15 25.91
N VAL A 148 15.28 29.07 27.24
CA VAL A 148 14.02 28.71 27.90
C VAL A 148 13.01 29.84 27.76
N ASP A 149 13.45 31.10 27.89
CA ASP A 149 12.62 32.27 27.63
C ASP A 149 12.07 32.30 26.21
N PHE A 150 12.88 31.94 25.22
CA PHE A 150 12.45 31.86 23.83
C PHE A 150 11.32 30.84 23.64
N ILE A 151 11.46 29.63 24.19
CA ILE A 151 10.43 28.59 24.10
C ILE A 151 9.13 29.06 24.77
N LEU A 152 9.22 29.62 25.98
CA LEU A 152 8.07 30.14 26.70
C LEU A 152 7.38 31.26 25.94
N ASN A 153 8.15 32.16 25.32
CA ASN A 153 7.59 33.24 24.51
C ASN A 153 6.84 32.70 23.29
N ARG A 154 7.38 31.67 22.59
CA ARG A 154 6.69 31.02 21.47
C ARG A 154 5.36 30.39 21.89
N ILE A 155 5.33 29.73 23.04
CA ILE A 155 4.10 29.15 23.59
C ILE A 155 3.10 30.27 23.92
N ASN A 156 3.55 31.35 24.57
CA ASN A 156 2.69 32.48 24.92
C ASN A 156 2.12 33.18 23.68
N THR A 157 2.93 33.38 22.64
CA THR A 157 2.47 33.91 21.36
C THR A 157 1.38 33.04 20.75
N ALA A 158 1.53 31.71 20.76
CA ALA A 158 0.52 30.79 20.25
C ALA A 158 -0.75 30.68 21.13
N ASN A 159 -0.67 31.15 22.38
CA ASN A 159 -1.79 31.23 23.30
C ASN A 159 -2.54 32.57 23.23
N ASP A 160 -2.00 33.59 22.54
CA ASP A 160 -2.69 34.85 22.32
C ASP A 160 -3.91 34.62 21.39
N PRO A 161 -5.12 35.07 21.78
CA PRO A 161 -6.32 34.99 20.93
C PRO A 161 -6.18 35.63 19.54
N ARG A 162 -5.21 36.53 19.37
CA ARG A 162 -4.94 37.24 18.10
C ARG A 162 -3.96 36.51 17.20
N TYR A 163 -3.38 35.41 17.65
CA TYR A 163 -2.40 34.66 16.88
C TYR A 163 -3.03 33.94 15.69
N SER A 164 -2.36 34.04 14.53
CA SER A 164 -2.66 33.26 13.33
C SER A 164 -1.36 32.64 12.81
N GLU A 165 -1.34 31.30 12.75
CA GLU A 165 -0.20 30.55 12.24
C GLU A 165 0.11 30.87 10.77
N GLN A 166 -0.93 31.15 9.97
CA GLN A 166 -0.75 31.48 8.55
C GLN A 166 0.05 32.78 8.36
N LEU A 167 -0.20 33.79 9.19
CA LEU A 167 0.55 35.06 9.14
C LEU A 167 2.03 34.84 9.50
N GLU A 168 2.32 34.02 10.50
CA GLU A 168 3.70 33.71 10.90
C GLU A 168 4.45 32.94 9.82
N ILE A 169 3.80 31.98 9.14
CA ILE A 169 4.40 31.25 8.02
C ILE A 169 4.72 32.23 6.87
N MET A 170 3.82 33.15 6.56
CA MET A 170 4.04 34.16 5.52
C MET A 170 5.20 35.11 5.86
N GLU A 171 5.33 35.55 7.12
CA GLU A 171 6.47 36.34 7.58
C GLU A 171 7.79 35.56 7.48
N GLN A 172 7.78 34.27 7.84
CA GLN A 172 8.96 33.41 7.76
C GLN A 172 9.42 33.16 6.32
N GLU A 173 8.49 33.09 5.35
CA GLU A 173 8.80 32.93 3.93
C GLU A 173 9.32 34.23 3.29
N ASN A 174 8.86 35.40 3.75
CA ASN A 174 9.33 36.71 3.27
C ASN A 174 10.75 37.09 3.75
N HIS A 175 11.27 36.41 4.78
CA HIS A 175 12.59 36.66 5.37
C HIS A 175 13.63 35.57 5.05
N VAL A 176 13.42 34.80 3.97
CA VAL A 176 14.40 33.87 3.37
C VAL A 176 14.92 34.45 2.07
#